data_AF-A0A0J7AZH4-F1
#
_entry.id   AF-A0A0J7AZH4-F1
#
_cell.length_a   1.000
_cell.length_b   1.000
_cell.length_c   1.000
_cell.angle_alpha   90.00
_cell.angle_beta   90.00
_cell.angle_gamma   90.00
#
_symmetry.space_group_name_H-M   'P 1'
#
loop_
_entity.id
_entity.type
_entity.pdbx_description
1 polymer ?
#
loop_
_entity_poly.entity_id
_entity_poly.type
_entity_poly.pdbx_seq_one_letter_code
_entity_poly.pdbx_strand_id
1 'polypeptide(L)'
;MAAPNPPRQRKPQQPSKPEKRKAGPNANPQTRKRAKTHDARTLAVQSSEAALSKTGELDVSAFVAARQYEIRALEAGIRSAKNALTSRAFQKVPRALRRRTASHNVKRVPRRLRARAKREMIEDNTPTVTARRRKPTEQIRLRLETARRLQNLNARSKAERAAKKSGADKAVPVVGDAEHTFDIAPRVPKIKKNKLSHPEKPLSKYKKRQRGKTWLPTHMFHAKRAHMTEPKAPLWRFAIPLTPTEKSYRPTHRVNSARGAIAWDMSYVSTIGLEGREEGIEGLLKAIGVEGDAAWGNKGKKWRAGTRSLETWVFERDGEKLPIAPVTLIWCAHDKLEDVELVDAGKPVPANKLPKRKMFLRVHPSAFLQLWQELLKVSKIQRPPVLLEDLRFEIGSIELSGPGSTEALLAALTPVSPPESSSRPLGCPEEVWKSLVGLTNPASLPQNALLAFNTSDPRLRYPPRTVKPSDSEESLDRLSVLLSSWPSRRNPVKTRPILPVLPGLTASRLSSQPKSH
;
A
#
# COMPACT_ATOMS: atom_id res chain seq x y z
N MET A 1 -73.63 -58.01 -37.18
CA MET A 1 -73.05 -57.15 -36.13
C MET A 1 -71.60 -57.54 -35.93
N ALA A 2 -70.66 -56.67 -36.28
CA ALA A 2 -69.24 -56.82 -35.95
C ALA A 2 -68.70 -55.42 -35.62
N ALA A 3 -68.16 -55.27 -34.40
CA ALA A 3 -67.78 -54.00 -33.80
C ALA A 3 -66.55 -53.36 -34.47
N PRO A 4 -66.41 -52.02 -34.43
CA PRO A 4 -65.20 -51.34 -34.90
C PRO A 4 -64.05 -51.50 -33.90
N ASN A 5 -62.85 -51.76 -34.42
CA ASN A 5 -61.61 -51.91 -33.64
C ASN A 5 -61.22 -50.61 -32.90
N PRO A 6 -60.64 -50.70 -31.68
CA PRO A 6 -60.26 -49.53 -30.89
C PRO A 6 -58.97 -48.85 -31.43
N PRO A 7 -58.76 -47.56 -31.12
CA PRO A 7 -57.61 -46.79 -31.62
C PRO A 7 -56.30 -47.21 -30.95
N ARG A 8 -55.24 -47.38 -31.77
CA ARG A 8 -53.87 -47.68 -31.33
C ARG A 8 -53.32 -46.59 -30.41
N GLN A 9 -53.07 -46.93 -29.15
CA GLN A 9 -52.30 -46.10 -28.22
C GLN A 9 -50.85 -45.94 -28.72
N ARG A 10 -50.41 -44.70 -28.94
CA ARG A 10 -49.00 -44.37 -29.21
C ARG A 10 -48.21 -44.50 -27.90
N LYS A 11 -47.21 -45.39 -27.87
CA LYS A 11 -46.25 -45.51 -26.76
C LYS A 11 -45.47 -44.20 -26.58
N PRO A 12 -45.15 -43.77 -25.34
CA PRO A 12 -44.30 -42.62 -25.10
C PRO A 12 -42.86 -42.90 -25.55
N GLN A 13 -42.30 -42.04 -26.41
CA GLN A 13 -40.89 -42.09 -26.80
C GLN A 13 -40.02 -41.72 -25.59
N GLN A 14 -39.18 -42.65 -25.15
CA GLN A 14 -38.13 -42.35 -24.17
C GLN A 14 -37.12 -41.35 -24.77
N PRO A 15 -36.54 -40.44 -23.96
CA PRO A 15 -35.57 -39.47 -24.45
C PRO A 15 -34.31 -40.21 -24.90
N SER A 16 -34.09 -40.24 -26.22
CA SER A 16 -32.88 -40.77 -26.83
C SER A 16 -31.66 -40.02 -26.25
N LYS A 17 -30.70 -40.77 -25.70
CA LYS A 17 -29.36 -40.26 -25.36
C LYS A 17 -28.80 -39.51 -26.59
N PRO A 18 -28.10 -38.38 -26.43
CA PRO A 18 -27.55 -37.67 -27.57
C PRO A 18 -26.44 -38.53 -28.19
N GLU A 19 -26.76 -39.22 -29.28
CA GLU A 19 -25.76 -39.82 -30.14
C GLU A 19 -24.84 -38.70 -30.62
N LYS A 20 -23.57 -38.78 -30.21
CA LYS A 20 -22.51 -37.98 -30.82
C LYS A 20 -22.42 -38.38 -32.29
N ARG A 21 -23.15 -37.68 -33.16
CA ARG A 21 -22.90 -37.70 -34.61
C ARG A 21 -21.44 -37.30 -34.82
N LYS A 22 -20.57 -38.30 -35.05
CA LYS A 22 -19.22 -38.06 -35.54
C LYS A 22 -19.37 -37.48 -36.94
N ALA A 23 -19.17 -36.17 -37.06
CA ALA A 23 -19.07 -35.52 -38.36
C ALA A 23 -17.99 -36.22 -39.20
N GLY A 24 -18.33 -36.55 -40.46
CA GLY A 24 -17.41 -37.21 -41.38
C GLY A 24 -16.09 -36.43 -41.57
N PRO A 25 -14.99 -37.12 -41.90
CA PRO A 25 -13.64 -36.56 -41.85
C PRO A 25 -13.39 -35.35 -42.78
N ASN A 26 -14.28 -35.05 -43.73
CA ASN A 26 -14.12 -34.00 -44.75
C ASN A 26 -14.93 -32.70 -44.52
N ALA A 27 -15.56 -32.50 -43.36
CA ALA A 27 -16.31 -31.27 -43.12
C ALA A 27 -15.39 -30.03 -42.95
N ASN A 28 -15.64 -28.97 -43.73
CA ASN A 28 -14.88 -27.72 -43.70
C ASN A 28 -14.76 -27.18 -42.25
N PRO A 29 -13.54 -26.86 -41.73
CA PRO A 29 -13.31 -26.47 -40.35
C PRO A 29 -14.16 -25.28 -39.87
N GLN A 30 -14.63 -24.41 -40.77
CA GLN A 30 -15.57 -23.33 -40.43
C GLN A 30 -16.97 -23.85 -40.10
N THR A 31 -17.50 -24.81 -40.86
CA THR A 31 -18.82 -25.41 -40.61
C THR A 31 -18.85 -26.17 -39.28
N ARG A 32 -17.77 -26.90 -38.97
CA ARG A 32 -17.60 -27.61 -37.69
C ARG A 32 -17.54 -26.66 -36.48
N LYS A 33 -16.92 -25.48 -36.65
CA LYS A 33 -16.90 -24.42 -35.60
C LYS A 33 -18.28 -23.79 -35.41
N ARG A 34 -19.04 -23.58 -36.49
CA ARG A 34 -20.42 -23.07 -36.43
C ARG A 34 -21.35 -24.07 -35.75
N ALA A 35 -21.34 -25.34 -36.17
CA ALA A 35 -22.12 -26.42 -35.56
C ALA A 35 -21.82 -26.55 -34.06
N LYS A 36 -20.53 -26.62 -33.68
CA LYS A 36 -20.13 -26.67 -32.26
C LYS A 36 -20.65 -25.49 -31.43
N THR A 37 -20.72 -24.31 -32.04
CA THR A 37 -21.20 -23.09 -31.36
C THR A 37 -22.72 -23.09 -31.25
N HIS A 38 -23.40 -23.58 -32.29
CA HIS A 38 -24.84 -23.78 -32.32
C HIS A 38 -25.26 -24.81 -31.27
N ASP A 39 -24.66 -26.00 -31.28
CA ASP A 39 -24.94 -27.09 -30.33
C ASP A 39 -24.69 -26.68 -28.87
N ALA A 40 -23.65 -25.86 -28.63
CA ALA A 40 -23.36 -25.35 -27.30
C ALA A 40 -24.34 -24.27 -26.81
N ARG A 41 -25.18 -23.72 -27.70
CA ARG A 41 -26.18 -22.68 -27.42
C ARG A 41 -27.62 -23.22 -27.49
N THR A 42 -27.85 -24.36 -28.13
CA THR A 42 -29.15 -25.03 -28.14
C THR A 42 -29.38 -25.75 -26.81
N LEU A 43 -30.48 -25.43 -26.13
CA LEU A 43 -30.93 -26.10 -24.92
C LEU A 43 -32.26 -26.80 -25.21
N ALA A 44 -32.40 -28.04 -24.73
CA ALA A 44 -33.69 -28.72 -24.75
C ALA A 44 -34.60 -28.11 -23.68
N VAL A 45 -35.76 -27.62 -24.10
CA VAL A 45 -36.81 -27.09 -23.21
C VAL A 45 -37.84 -28.19 -22.98
N GLN A 46 -38.28 -28.36 -21.74
CA GLN A 46 -39.39 -29.25 -21.40
C GLN A 46 -40.69 -28.41 -21.26
N SER A 47 -41.85 -29.03 -21.50
CA SER A 47 -43.14 -28.33 -21.44
C SER A 47 -43.56 -28.05 -20.00
N SER A 48 -44.03 -26.82 -19.74
CA SER A 48 -44.30 -26.27 -18.41
C SER A 48 -45.65 -26.66 -17.79
N GLU A 49 -46.35 -27.64 -18.35
CA GLU A 49 -47.76 -27.94 -18.00
C GLU A 49 -47.95 -28.60 -16.63
N ALA A 50 -46.90 -29.16 -16.02
CA ALA A 50 -47.01 -29.96 -14.80
C ALA A 50 -46.93 -29.18 -13.46
N ALA A 51 -46.78 -27.86 -13.49
CA ALA A 51 -46.40 -27.08 -12.29
C ALA A 51 -47.44 -26.05 -11.81
N LEU A 52 -48.58 -25.91 -12.49
CA LEU A 52 -49.68 -25.02 -12.07
C LEU A 52 -50.80 -25.89 -11.48
N SER A 53 -51.15 -25.65 -10.23
CA SER A 53 -52.35 -26.24 -9.63
C SER A 53 -53.58 -25.76 -10.41
N LYS A 54 -54.60 -26.62 -10.57
CA LYS A 54 -55.86 -26.26 -11.26
C LYS A 54 -56.58 -25.06 -10.62
N THR A 55 -56.20 -24.69 -9.39
CA THR A 55 -56.73 -23.60 -8.58
C THR A 55 -55.92 -22.30 -8.67
N GLY A 56 -54.78 -22.28 -9.37
CA GLY A 56 -53.96 -21.07 -9.57
C GLY A 56 -53.00 -20.74 -8.42
N GLU A 57 -52.93 -21.57 -7.38
CA GLU A 57 -51.96 -21.43 -6.28
C GLU A 57 -50.58 -21.98 -6.69
N LEU A 58 -49.51 -21.22 -6.41
CA LEU A 58 -48.13 -21.56 -6.77
C LEU A 58 -47.40 -22.21 -5.59
N ASP A 59 -47.18 -23.53 -5.66
CA ASP A 59 -46.23 -24.21 -4.77
C ASP A 59 -44.79 -23.99 -5.28
N VAL A 60 -44.04 -23.15 -4.57
CA VAL A 60 -42.65 -22.80 -4.90
C VAL A 60 -41.74 -24.04 -4.91
N SER A 61 -41.98 -25.00 -4.01
CA SER A 61 -41.12 -26.18 -3.88
C SER A 61 -41.30 -27.15 -5.05
N ALA A 62 -42.54 -27.49 -5.39
CA ALA A 62 -42.88 -28.31 -6.54
C ALA A 62 -42.50 -27.61 -7.86
N PHE A 63 -42.67 -26.30 -7.96
CA PHE A 63 -42.29 -25.52 -9.14
C PHE A 63 -40.78 -25.52 -9.40
N VAL A 64 -39.96 -25.30 -8.36
CA VAL A 64 -38.50 -25.37 -8.48
C VAL A 64 -38.04 -26.79 -8.77
N ALA A 65 -38.69 -27.81 -8.20
CA ALA A 65 -38.39 -29.21 -8.49
C ALA A 65 -38.69 -29.56 -9.95
N ALA A 66 -39.86 -29.17 -10.47
CA ALA A 66 -40.24 -29.36 -11.87
C ALA A 66 -39.28 -28.66 -12.84
N ARG A 67 -38.77 -27.47 -12.48
CA ARG A 67 -37.83 -26.69 -13.30
C ARG A 67 -36.35 -26.93 -12.99
N GLN A 68 -36.02 -27.83 -12.07
CA GLN A 68 -34.64 -28.08 -11.65
C GLN A 68 -33.76 -28.51 -12.84
N TYR A 69 -34.30 -29.35 -13.73
CA TYR A 69 -33.60 -29.78 -14.92
C TYR A 69 -33.27 -28.60 -15.84
N GLU A 70 -34.24 -27.72 -16.08
CA GLU A 70 -34.09 -26.54 -16.94
C GLU A 70 -33.04 -25.57 -16.39
N ILE A 71 -33.07 -25.30 -15.09
CA ILE A 71 -32.10 -24.43 -14.42
C ILE A 71 -30.68 -25.02 -14.55
N ARG A 72 -30.53 -26.32 -14.29
CA ARG A 72 -29.23 -27.01 -14.45
C ARG A 72 -28.77 -27.05 -15.91
N ALA A 73 -29.68 -27.31 -16.84
CA ALA A 73 -29.41 -27.29 -18.27
C ALA A 73 -29.00 -25.90 -18.75
N LEU A 74 -29.66 -24.84 -18.27
CA LEU A 74 -29.31 -23.46 -18.53
C LEU A 74 -27.93 -23.11 -17.99
N GLU A 75 -27.62 -23.45 -16.73
CA GLU A 75 -26.29 -23.25 -16.17
C GLU A 75 -25.20 -23.98 -16.97
N ALA A 76 -25.45 -25.24 -17.32
CA ALA A 76 -24.54 -26.05 -18.13
C ALA A 76 -24.38 -25.45 -19.55
N GLY A 77 -25.46 -24.95 -20.14
CA GLY A 77 -25.49 -24.23 -21.41
C GLY A 77 -24.65 -22.97 -21.38
N ILE A 78 -24.83 -22.11 -20.37
CA ILE A 78 -24.05 -20.89 -20.17
C ILE A 78 -22.54 -21.22 -20.07
N ARG A 79 -22.17 -22.24 -19.30
CA ARG A 79 -20.77 -22.69 -19.16
C ARG A 79 -20.23 -23.23 -20.50
N SER A 80 -21.03 -24.01 -21.21
CA SER A 80 -20.68 -24.62 -22.50
C SER A 80 -20.52 -23.58 -23.59
N ALA A 81 -21.45 -22.64 -23.74
CA ALA A 81 -21.38 -21.50 -24.64
C ALA A 81 -20.15 -20.62 -24.35
N LYS A 82 -19.85 -20.35 -23.08
CA LYS A 82 -18.65 -19.60 -22.67
C LYS A 82 -17.34 -20.33 -23.01
N ASN A 83 -17.35 -21.66 -22.99
CA ASN A 83 -16.20 -22.47 -23.37
C ASN A 83 -16.06 -22.64 -24.89
N ALA A 84 -17.19 -22.68 -25.60
CA ALA A 84 -17.27 -22.73 -27.06
C ALA A 84 -16.86 -21.40 -27.71
N LEU A 85 -16.99 -20.28 -26.99
CA LEU A 85 -16.50 -18.98 -27.46
C LEU A 85 -15.03 -19.07 -27.86
N THR A 86 -14.74 -18.68 -29.11
CA THR A 86 -13.41 -18.69 -29.73
C THR A 86 -12.55 -17.52 -29.22
N SER A 87 -12.44 -17.37 -27.90
CA SER A 87 -11.53 -16.41 -27.28
C SER A 87 -10.17 -17.06 -27.05
N ARG A 88 -9.08 -16.34 -27.36
CA ARG A 88 -7.71 -16.79 -27.04
C ARG A 88 -7.53 -16.94 -25.53
N ALA A 89 -6.61 -17.79 -25.10
CA ALA A 89 -6.31 -18.03 -23.70
C ALA A 89 -6.02 -16.74 -22.93
N PHE A 90 -5.27 -15.79 -23.51
CA PHE A 90 -4.96 -14.51 -22.86
C PHE A 90 -6.14 -13.52 -22.81
N GLN A 91 -7.18 -13.71 -23.63
CA GLN A 91 -8.39 -12.88 -23.61
C GLN A 91 -9.38 -13.32 -22.52
N LYS A 92 -9.31 -14.57 -22.05
CA LYS A 92 -10.17 -15.07 -20.95
C LYS A 92 -9.91 -14.38 -19.61
N VAL A 93 -8.77 -13.70 -19.47
CA VAL A 93 -8.39 -12.95 -18.28
C VAL A 93 -9.13 -11.61 -18.24
N PRO A 94 -9.61 -11.12 -17.07
CA PRO A 94 -10.21 -9.80 -16.93
C PRO A 94 -9.32 -8.70 -17.51
N ARG A 95 -9.93 -7.65 -18.08
CA ARG A 95 -9.22 -6.58 -18.82
C ARG A 95 -8.03 -6.00 -18.04
N ALA A 96 -8.20 -5.68 -16.76
CA ALA A 96 -7.15 -5.12 -15.89
C ALA A 96 -5.95 -6.07 -15.67
N LEU A 97 -6.17 -7.39 -15.79
CA LEU A 97 -5.13 -8.41 -15.64
C LEU A 97 -4.49 -8.83 -16.98
N ARG A 98 -5.01 -8.37 -18.13
CA ARG A 98 -4.45 -8.70 -19.44
C ARG A 98 -3.09 -8.02 -19.63
N ARG A 99 -2.13 -8.76 -20.20
CA ARG A 99 -0.79 -8.24 -20.53
C ARG A 99 -0.58 -8.31 -22.03
N ARG A 100 -0.09 -7.21 -22.64
CA ARG A 100 0.17 -7.13 -24.09
C ARG A 100 1.16 -8.20 -24.57
N THR A 101 2.18 -8.50 -23.76
CA THR A 101 3.22 -9.48 -24.09
C THR A 101 2.77 -10.94 -23.94
N ALA A 102 1.52 -11.20 -23.55
CA ALA A 102 0.99 -12.55 -23.40
C ALA A 102 0.82 -13.30 -24.73
N SER A 103 0.76 -12.59 -25.86
CA SER A 103 0.64 -13.20 -27.20
C SER A 103 1.90 -13.95 -27.63
N HIS A 104 3.09 -13.49 -27.24
CA HIS A 104 4.39 -14.11 -27.58
C HIS A 104 5.11 -14.71 -26.37
N ASN A 105 4.60 -14.50 -25.14
CA ASN A 105 5.17 -15.05 -23.93
C ASN A 105 4.10 -15.68 -23.03
N VAL A 106 3.99 -17.01 -23.13
CA VAL A 106 3.08 -17.85 -22.33
C VAL A 106 3.18 -17.58 -20.82
N LYS A 107 4.36 -17.24 -20.30
CA LYS A 107 4.56 -17.05 -18.85
C LYS A 107 3.79 -15.85 -18.28
N ARG A 108 3.33 -14.92 -19.14
CA ARG A 108 2.53 -13.73 -18.77
C ARG A 108 1.05 -14.02 -18.55
N VAL A 109 0.61 -15.26 -18.76
CA VAL A 109 -0.74 -15.75 -18.52
C VAL A 109 -0.77 -16.60 -17.23
N PRO A 110 -1.89 -16.61 -16.46
CA PRO A 110 -2.03 -17.48 -15.27
C PRO A 110 -1.71 -18.95 -15.56
N ARG A 111 -1.13 -19.67 -14.59
CA ARG A 111 -0.65 -21.06 -14.74
C ARG A 111 -1.69 -21.99 -15.37
N ARG A 112 -2.95 -21.89 -14.92
CA ARG A 112 -4.09 -22.68 -15.43
C ARG A 112 -4.37 -22.51 -16.93
N LEU A 113 -4.00 -21.38 -17.54
CA LEU A 113 -4.23 -21.07 -18.95
C LEU A 113 -2.96 -21.26 -19.82
N ARG A 114 -1.79 -21.53 -19.21
CA ARG A 114 -0.50 -21.62 -19.93
C ARG A 114 -0.46 -22.77 -20.93
N ALA A 115 -1.01 -23.94 -20.58
CA ALA A 115 -1.03 -25.09 -21.48
C ALA A 115 -1.83 -24.82 -22.75
N ARG A 116 -2.96 -24.11 -22.62
CA ARG A 116 -3.77 -23.67 -23.76
C ARG A 116 -3.05 -22.60 -24.57
N ALA A 117 -2.49 -21.58 -23.92
CA ALA A 117 -1.75 -20.52 -24.59
C ALA A 117 -0.52 -21.05 -25.36
N LYS A 118 0.19 -22.06 -24.83
CA LYS A 118 1.31 -22.70 -25.51
C LYS A 118 0.87 -23.40 -26.81
N ARG A 119 -0.26 -24.12 -26.76
CA ARG A 119 -0.85 -24.76 -27.95
C ARG A 119 -1.26 -23.73 -28.99
N GLU A 120 -2.02 -22.72 -28.58
CA GLU A 120 -2.45 -21.61 -29.46
C GLU A 120 -1.26 -20.88 -30.10
N MET A 121 -0.15 -20.69 -29.35
CA MET A 121 1.07 -20.07 -29.88
C MET A 121 1.82 -20.92 -30.91
N ILE A 122 1.79 -22.25 -30.76
CA ILE A 122 2.38 -23.19 -31.73
C ILE A 122 1.51 -23.23 -32.98
N GLU A 123 0.19 -23.33 -32.82
CA GLU A 123 -0.78 -23.28 -33.93
C GLU A 123 -0.65 -21.98 -34.76
N ASP A 124 -0.35 -20.86 -34.10
CA ASP A 124 -0.16 -19.56 -34.73
C ASP A 124 1.28 -19.32 -35.26
N ASN A 125 2.21 -20.26 -35.08
CA ASN A 125 3.63 -20.10 -35.41
C ASN A 125 4.25 -18.78 -34.85
N THR A 126 3.89 -18.41 -33.63
CA THR A 126 4.30 -17.11 -33.05
C THR A 126 5.83 -17.00 -32.89
N PRO A 127 6.45 -15.89 -33.30
CA PRO A 127 7.89 -15.71 -33.19
C PRO A 127 8.30 -15.56 -31.71
N THR A 128 9.13 -16.49 -31.22
CA THR A 128 9.60 -16.51 -29.84
C THR A 128 11.06 -16.04 -29.75
N VAL A 129 11.25 -14.73 -29.57
CA VAL A 129 12.61 -14.16 -29.40
C VAL A 129 13.09 -14.37 -27.97
N THR A 130 14.08 -15.25 -27.78
CA THR A 130 14.74 -15.46 -26.49
C THR A 130 15.88 -14.45 -26.28
N ALA A 131 16.10 -14.02 -25.04
CA ALA A 131 17.10 -13.00 -24.71
C ALA A 131 18.54 -13.39 -25.11
N ARG A 132 18.87 -14.69 -25.07
CA ARG A 132 20.18 -15.22 -25.46
C ARG A 132 20.48 -15.09 -26.96
N ARG A 133 19.45 -15.03 -27.81
CA ARG A 133 19.59 -14.89 -29.27
C ARG A 133 19.59 -13.43 -29.74
N ARG A 134 19.52 -12.46 -28.81
CA ARG A 134 19.53 -11.03 -29.15
C ARG A 134 20.96 -10.56 -29.40
N LYS A 135 21.23 -10.07 -30.61
CA LYS A 135 22.49 -9.36 -30.91
C LYS A 135 22.54 -8.06 -30.07
N PRO A 136 23.67 -7.73 -29.43
CA PRO A 136 23.79 -6.48 -28.66
C PRO A 136 23.68 -5.28 -29.61
N THR A 137 22.84 -4.32 -29.24
CA THR A 137 22.72 -3.04 -29.94
C THR A 137 24.02 -2.24 -29.84
N GLU A 138 24.27 -1.34 -30.80
CA GLU A 138 25.49 -0.51 -30.86
C GLU A 138 25.79 0.24 -29.56
N GLN A 139 24.78 0.86 -28.94
CA GLN A 139 24.94 1.53 -27.64
C GLN A 139 25.40 0.59 -26.52
N ILE A 140 24.98 -0.68 -26.55
CA ILE A 140 25.40 -1.69 -25.58
C ILE A 140 26.85 -2.09 -25.88
N ARG A 141 27.21 -2.23 -27.16
CA ARG A 141 28.61 -2.49 -27.56
C ARG A 141 29.54 -1.38 -27.07
N LEU A 142 29.21 -0.12 -27.33
CA LEU A 142 29.98 1.05 -26.85
C LEU A 142 30.08 1.08 -25.31
N ARG A 143 28.99 0.76 -24.59
CA ARG A 143 29.04 0.67 -23.11
C ARG A 143 29.92 -0.47 -22.61
N LEU A 144 29.88 -1.63 -23.26
CA LEU A 144 30.75 -2.75 -22.90
C LEU A 144 32.21 -2.43 -23.18
N GLU A 145 32.49 -1.73 -24.28
CA GLU A 145 33.83 -1.30 -24.64
C GLU A 145 34.37 -0.26 -23.65
N THR A 146 33.59 0.78 -23.32
CA THR A 146 33.96 1.76 -22.30
C THR A 146 34.14 1.13 -20.93
N ALA A 147 33.29 0.17 -20.54
CA ALA A 147 33.45 -0.58 -19.29
C ALA A 147 34.76 -1.39 -19.28
N ARG A 148 35.11 -2.06 -20.37
CA ARG A 148 36.39 -2.77 -20.51
C ARG A 148 37.57 -1.82 -20.41
N ARG A 149 37.53 -0.67 -21.10
CA ARG A 149 38.58 0.36 -21.02
C ARG A 149 38.77 0.84 -19.57
N LEU A 150 37.67 1.13 -18.86
CA LEU A 150 37.73 1.54 -17.45
C LEU A 150 38.22 0.43 -16.52
N GLN A 151 37.84 -0.82 -16.76
CA GLN A 151 38.37 -1.96 -16.00
C GLN A 151 39.88 -2.11 -16.19
N ASN A 152 40.37 -1.96 -17.41
CA ASN A 152 41.80 -2.04 -17.71
C ASN A 152 42.59 -0.87 -17.08
N LEU A 153 42.04 0.34 -17.10
CA LEU A 153 42.64 1.50 -16.41
C LEU A 153 42.66 1.31 -14.90
N ASN A 154 41.56 0.82 -14.32
CA ASN A 154 41.48 0.53 -12.89
C ASN A 154 42.37 -0.64 -12.48
N ALA A 155 42.60 -1.63 -13.34
CA ALA A 155 43.46 -2.78 -13.05
C ALA A 155 44.90 -2.34 -12.77
N ARG A 156 45.44 -1.37 -13.53
CA ARG A 156 46.76 -0.78 -13.27
C ARG A 156 46.82 -0.10 -11.91
N SER A 157 45.86 0.80 -11.62
CA SER A 157 45.81 1.48 -10.31
C SER A 157 45.58 0.53 -9.14
N LYS A 158 44.82 -0.56 -9.33
CA LYS A 158 44.63 -1.62 -8.32
C LYS A 158 45.91 -2.44 -8.14
N ALA A 159 46.62 -2.77 -9.20
CA ALA A 159 47.90 -3.47 -9.14
C ALA A 159 48.96 -2.62 -8.44
N GLU A 160 49.03 -1.32 -8.73
CA GLU A 160 49.91 -0.37 -8.02
C GLU A 160 49.55 -0.24 -6.54
N ARG A 161 48.26 -0.16 -6.19
CA ARG A 161 47.81 -0.16 -4.79
C ARG A 161 48.12 -1.48 -4.09
N ALA A 162 47.97 -2.61 -4.78
CA ALA A 162 48.32 -3.92 -4.24
C ALA A 162 49.85 -4.04 -4.02
N ALA A 163 50.66 -3.57 -4.97
CA ALA A 163 52.12 -3.53 -4.87
C ALA A 163 52.61 -2.58 -3.75
N LYS A 164 51.95 -1.43 -3.57
CA LYS A 164 52.21 -0.54 -2.42
C LYS A 164 51.78 -1.15 -1.09
N LYS A 165 50.68 -1.92 -1.06
CA LYS A 165 50.24 -2.66 0.14
C LYS A 165 51.22 -3.79 0.49
N SER A 166 51.78 -4.49 -0.49
CA SER A 166 52.82 -5.52 -0.26
C SER A 166 54.20 -4.95 0.04
N GLY A 167 54.51 -3.72 -0.41
CA GLY A 167 55.75 -3.02 -0.08
C GLY A 167 55.76 -2.36 1.30
N ALA A 168 54.60 -2.24 1.96
CA ALA A 168 54.44 -1.56 3.25
C ALA A 168 54.66 -2.47 4.48
N ASP A 169 55.00 -3.74 4.31
CA ASP A 169 55.28 -4.68 5.41
C ASP A 169 56.69 -4.51 6.05
N LYS A 170 57.40 -3.41 5.76
CA LYS A 170 58.67 -3.04 6.43
C LYS A 170 58.75 -1.55 6.78
N ALA A 171 57.79 -1.06 7.57
CA ALA A 171 57.95 0.03 8.55
C ALA A 171 56.57 0.51 9.02
N VAL A 172 56.30 0.47 10.32
CA VAL A 172 55.15 1.14 10.95
C VAL A 172 55.64 2.49 11.47
N PRO A 173 54.91 3.59 11.22
CA PRO A 173 54.06 4.12 12.29
C PRO A 173 52.60 4.28 11.87
N VAL A 174 51.76 4.04 12.88
CA VAL A 174 50.31 4.10 12.97
C VAL A 174 49.71 5.39 12.40
N VAL A 175 48.98 5.29 11.28
CA VAL A 175 47.71 6.00 11.07
C VAL A 175 46.75 4.98 10.46
N GLY A 176 46.00 4.32 11.33
CA GLY A 176 45.12 3.22 10.96
C GLY A 176 43.90 3.69 10.18
N ASP A 177 43.92 3.50 8.86
CA ASP A 177 42.70 3.12 8.14
C ASP A 177 42.40 1.67 8.50
N ALA A 178 41.84 1.48 9.69
CA ALA A 178 41.31 0.20 10.11
C ALA A 178 40.18 -0.20 9.16
N GLU A 179 40.46 -1.14 8.27
CA GLU A 179 39.43 -2.05 7.73
C GLU A 179 38.88 -2.83 8.93
N HIS A 180 37.93 -2.22 9.66
CA HIS A 180 37.25 -2.86 10.77
C HIS A 180 36.46 -4.06 10.24
N THR A 181 36.93 -5.27 10.56
CA THR A 181 36.24 -6.55 10.44
C THR A 181 35.20 -6.78 11.55
N PHE A 182 34.75 -5.70 12.19
CA PHE A 182 33.57 -5.70 13.03
C PHE A 182 32.40 -5.21 12.18
N ASP A 183 31.23 -5.85 12.30
CA ASP A 183 29.94 -5.30 11.86
C ASP A 183 29.63 -4.03 12.68
N ILE A 184 30.42 -2.96 12.48
CA ILE A 184 30.15 -1.64 13.06
C ILE A 184 28.94 -1.15 12.29
N ALA A 185 27.76 -1.31 12.90
CA ALA A 185 26.53 -0.72 12.39
C ALA A 185 26.83 0.74 12.02
N PRO A 186 26.65 1.14 10.75
CA PRO A 186 27.05 2.46 10.30
C PRO A 186 26.37 3.50 11.18
N ARG A 187 27.16 4.42 11.75
CA ARG A 187 26.66 5.47 12.65
C ARG A 187 25.51 6.20 11.95
N VAL A 188 24.32 6.07 12.53
CA VAL A 188 23.09 6.70 12.04
C VAL A 188 23.30 8.23 12.01
N PRO A 189 23.25 8.88 10.84
CA PRO A 189 23.36 10.33 10.76
C PRO A 189 22.29 11.00 11.62
N LYS A 190 22.72 11.85 12.55
CA LYS A 190 21.80 12.67 13.36
C LYS A 190 21.27 13.81 12.50
N ILE A 191 19.96 14.04 12.54
CA ILE A 191 19.32 15.16 11.86
C ILE A 191 19.76 16.46 12.54
N LYS A 192 20.11 17.47 11.71
CA LYS A 192 20.54 18.77 12.21
C LYS A 192 19.31 19.59 12.63
N LYS A 193 19.33 20.08 13.87
CA LYS A 193 18.28 20.95 14.41
C LYS A 193 18.42 22.38 13.88
N ASN A 194 17.30 23.07 13.70
CA ASN A 194 17.16 24.44 13.20
C ASN A 194 17.82 24.69 11.82
N LYS A 195 18.05 23.63 11.04
CA LYS A 195 18.65 23.72 9.71
C LYS A 195 17.83 22.91 8.71
N LEU A 196 17.68 23.47 7.51
CA LEU A 196 17.00 22.80 6.40
C LEU A 196 17.72 21.49 6.05
N SER A 197 16.95 20.42 5.84
CA SER A 197 17.48 19.13 5.39
C SER A 197 17.66 19.13 3.88
N HIS A 198 18.55 18.25 3.41
CA HIS A 198 18.77 17.99 1.99
C HIS A 198 18.44 16.55 1.69
N PRO A 199 17.93 16.24 0.47
CA PRO A 199 17.64 14.87 0.10
C PRO A 199 18.92 14.03 0.11
N GLU A 200 18.75 12.73 0.37
CA GLU A 200 19.86 11.79 0.30
C GLU A 200 20.53 11.81 -1.07
N LYS A 201 21.84 11.58 -1.09
CA LYS A 201 22.60 11.53 -2.33
C LYS A 201 22.12 10.32 -3.14
N PRO A 202 21.52 10.52 -4.33
CA PRO A 202 21.03 9.40 -5.12
C PRO A 202 22.18 8.56 -5.66
N LEU A 203 21.88 7.29 -5.96
CA LEU A 203 22.80 6.40 -6.67
C LEU A 203 23.34 7.08 -7.94
N SER A 204 24.62 6.84 -8.26
CA SER A 204 25.33 7.48 -9.38
C SER A 204 24.56 7.40 -10.71
N LYS A 205 23.89 6.27 -10.97
CA LYS A 205 23.02 6.03 -12.14
C LYS A 205 21.85 7.01 -12.25
N TYR A 206 21.29 7.45 -11.13
CA TYR A 206 20.12 8.33 -11.07
C TYR A 206 20.46 9.78 -10.77
N LYS A 207 21.70 10.08 -10.37
CA LYS A 207 22.16 11.44 -10.03
C LYS A 207 21.88 12.48 -11.10
N LYS A 208 22.13 12.17 -12.39
CA LYS A 208 21.81 13.09 -13.50
C LYS A 208 20.31 13.31 -13.70
N ARG A 209 19.48 12.30 -13.38
CA ARG A 209 18.02 12.31 -13.58
C ARG A 209 17.25 13.03 -12.47
N GLN A 210 17.88 13.18 -11.30
CA GLN A 210 17.34 13.87 -10.12
C GLN A 210 17.88 15.30 -9.98
N ARG A 211 18.52 15.84 -11.03
CA ARG A 211 18.88 17.27 -11.03
C ARG A 211 17.59 18.11 -11.06
N GLY A 212 17.47 19.03 -10.12
CA GLY A 212 16.30 19.92 -10.00
C GLY A 212 15.03 19.28 -9.43
N LYS A 213 15.05 17.98 -9.10
CA LYS A 213 13.89 17.29 -8.53
C LYS A 213 14.25 16.11 -7.64
N THR A 214 13.50 15.96 -6.56
CA THR A 214 13.61 14.82 -5.64
C THR A 214 12.64 13.72 -6.07
N TRP A 215 13.10 12.47 -6.04
CA TRP A 215 12.25 11.31 -6.27
C TRP A 215 11.63 10.86 -4.95
N LEU A 216 10.33 10.57 -4.96
CA LEU A 216 9.68 9.89 -3.84
C LEU A 216 10.26 8.47 -3.68
N PRO A 217 10.19 7.87 -2.47
CA PRO A 217 10.69 6.52 -2.24
C PRO A 217 10.11 5.46 -3.19
N THR A 218 8.86 5.68 -3.61
CA THR A 218 8.07 4.83 -4.51
C THR A 218 8.21 5.21 -6.00
N HIS A 219 9.08 6.18 -6.36
CA HIS A 219 9.14 6.75 -7.70
C HIS A 219 9.27 5.70 -8.81
N MET A 220 10.10 4.67 -8.59
CA MET A 220 10.29 3.58 -9.56
C MET A 220 9.03 2.73 -9.78
N PHE A 221 8.15 2.65 -8.78
CA PHE A 221 6.86 1.97 -8.89
C PHE A 221 5.86 2.80 -9.70
N HIS A 222 5.72 4.08 -9.37
CA HIS A 222 4.81 5.00 -10.05
C HIS A 222 5.25 5.32 -11.48
N ALA A 223 6.54 5.58 -11.73
CA ALA A 223 7.04 5.85 -13.08
C ALA A 223 6.83 4.70 -14.08
N LYS A 224 6.54 3.48 -13.60
CA LYS A 224 6.20 2.32 -14.43
C LYS A 224 4.69 2.14 -14.67
N ARG A 225 3.83 2.87 -13.96
CA ARG A 225 2.37 2.63 -13.90
C ARG A 225 1.54 3.89 -14.09
N ALA A 226 2.12 5.05 -13.86
CA ALA A 226 1.51 6.36 -13.93
C ALA A 226 2.36 7.31 -14.78
N HIS A 227 1.71 8.32 -15.32
CA HIS A 227 2.32 9.48 -15.92
C HIS A 227 2.87 10.37 -14.80
N MET A 228 4.16 10.72 -14.90
CA MET A 228 4.84 11.54 -13.91
C MET A 228 4.90 12.99 -14.39
N THR A 229 5.17 13.92 -13.46
CA THR A 229 5.52 15.31 -13.80
C THR A 229 6.69 15.37 -14.78
N GLU A 230 6.67 16.41 -15.61
CA GLU A 230 7.73 16.63 -16.59
C GLU A 230 9.09 16.84 -15.90
N PRO A 231 10.20 16.36 -16.50
CA PRO A 231 11.51 16.49 -15.87
C PRO A 231 11.99 17.93 -15.64
N LYS A 232 11.57 18.87 -16.48
CA LYS A 232 11.94 20.28 -16.39
C LYS A 232 11.00 21.11 -15.51
N ALA A 233 9.77 20.63 -15.30
CA ALA A 233 8.74 21.31 -14.50
C ALA A 233 8.24 20.38 -13.36
N PRO A 234 9.09 20.08 -12.35
CA PRO A 234 8.66 19.31 -11.19
C PRO A 234 7.72 20.15 -10.31
N LEU A 235 6.64 19.53 -9.82
CA LEU A 235 5.76 20.15 -8.83
C LEU A 235 6.44 20.18 -7.47
N TRP A 236 6.58 21.36 -6.89
CA TRP A 236 7.18 21.59 -5.56
C TRP A 236 8.56 20.94 -5.39
N ARG A 237 9.36 20.88 -6.47
CA ARG A 237 10.67 20.19 -6.53
C ARG A 237 10.60 18.67 -6.33
N PHE A 238 9.42 18.05 -6.44
CA PHE A 238 9.23 16.60 -6.40
C PHE A 238 8.79 16.02 -7.75
N ALA A 239 9.15 14.76 -8.00
CA ALA A 239 8.66 13.99 -9.13
C ALA A 239 7.40 13.19 -8.74
N ILE A 240 6.22 13.80 -8.90
CA ILE A 240 4.93 13.29 -8.41
C ILE A 240 4.16 12.57 -9.54
N PRO A 241 3.46 11.46 -9.26
CA PRO A 241 2.54 10.84 -10.22
C PRO A 241 1.29 11.71 -10.42
N LEU A 242 0.92 11.97 -11.68
CA LEU A 242 -0.27 12.74 -12.04
C LEU A 242 -1.47 11.82 -12.26
N THR A 243 -1.36 10.88 -13.21
CA THR A 243 -2.48 10.00 -13.59
C THR A 243 -1.99 8.58 -13.84
N PRO A 244 -2.74 7.53 -13.45
CA PRO A 244 -2.42 6.17 -13.85
C PRO A 244 -2.56 5.99 -15.37
N THR A 245 -1.84 5.01 -15.92
CA THR A 245 -1.93 4.65 -17.36
C THR A 245 -3.26 3.98 -17.71
N GLU A 246 -3.94 3.38 -16.73
CA GLU A 246 -5.29 2.82 -16.89
C GLU A 246 -6.33 3.92 -16.63
N LYS A 247 -7.35 4.00 -17.49
CA LYS A 247 -8.46 4.94 -17.32
C LYS A 247 -9.29 4.55 -16.09
N SER A 248 -9.06 5.25 -14.97
CA SER A 248 -9.62 4.86 -13.67
C SER A 248 -10.64 5.84 -13.10
N TYR A 249 -11.12 6.86 -13.83
CA TYR A 249 -12.06 7.87 -13.31
C TYR A 249 -13.35 7.29 -12.66
N ARG A 250 -14.10 6.44 -13.37
CA ARG A 250 -15.29 5.78 -12.79
C ARG A 250 -14.91 4.72 -11.74
N PRO A 251 -13.88 3.88 -11.96
CA PRO A 251 -13.40 2.97 -10.93
C PRO A 251 -13.01 3.66 -9.61
N THR A 252 -12.32 4.80 -9.64
CA THR A 252 -11.91 5.51 -8.41
C THR A 252 -13.13 5.99 -7.63
N HIS A 253 -14.12 6.58 -8.31
CA HIS A 253 -15.37 6.99 -7.66
C HIS A 253 -16.12 5.81 -7.02
N ARG A 254 -16.25 4.69 -7.75
CA ARG A 254 -16.92 3.48 -7.25
C ARG A 254 -16.18 2.85 -6.07
N VAL A 255 -14.85 2.82 -6.12
CA VAL A 255 -14.04 2.25 -5.05
C VAL A 255 -14.14 3.10 -3.79
N ASN A 256 -14.11 4.43 -3.93
CA ASN A 256 -14.24 5.32 -2.80
C ASN A 256 -15.64 5.27 -2.15
N SER A 257 -16.70 5.12 -2.95
CA SER A 257 -18.08 5.18 -2.45
C SER A 257 -18.64 3.83 -1.99
N ALA A 258 -18.34 2.74 -2.70
CA ALA A 258 -19.04 1.47 -2.50
C ALA A 258 -18.15 0.38 -1.89
N ARG A 259 -17.02 0.06 -2.54
CA ARG A 259 -16.17 -1.06 -2.10
C ARG A 259 -14.74 -0.95 -2.58
N GLY A 260 -13.82 -1.18 -1.66
CA GLY A 260 -12.38 -1.27 -1.91
C GLY A 260 -11.62 -0.10 -1.29
N ALA A 261 -10.34 -0.01 -1.65
CA ALA A 261 -9.43 1.01 -1.14
C ALA A 261 -8.57 1.58 -2.26
N ILE A 262 -8.24 2.87 -2.14
CA ILE A 262 -7.28 3.58 -2.99
C ILE A 262 -6.14 4.05 -2.10
N ALA A 263 -4.90 3.80 -2.53
CA ALA A 263 -3.71 4.28 -1.84
C ALA A 263 -3.09 5.46 -2.61
N TRP A 264 -2.90 6.58 -1.94
CA TRP A 264 -2.24 7.77 -2.44
C TRP A 264 -0.87 7.91 -1.78
N ASP A 265 0.18 8.02 -2.57
CA ASP A 265 1.49 8.35 -2.03
C ASP A 265 1.57 9.86 -1.77
N MET A 266 1.49 10.23 -0.49
CA MET A 266 1.57 11.60 0.00
C MET A 266 2.95 11.90 0.61
N SER A 267 3.99 11.14 0.26
CA SER A 267 5.33 11.36 0.80
C SER A 267 5.95 12.72 0.43
N TYR A 268 5.33 13.49 -0.48
CA TYR A 268 5.73 14.87 -0.79
C TYR A 268 5.20 15.90 0.24
N VAL A 269 4.24 15.52 1.08
CA VAL A 269 3.75 16.37 2.17
C VAL A 269 4.88 16.58 3.17
N SER A 270 5.19 17.83 3.45
CA SER A 270 6.35 18.18 4.25
C SER A 270 6.04 18.04 5.74
N THR A 271 6.95 17.41 6.50
CA THR A 271 6.83 17.22 7.94
C THR A 271 7.93 17.98 8.66
N ILE A 272 7.55 18.77 9.66
CA ILE A 272 8.43 19.50 10.57
C ILE A 272 8.29 18.89 11.97
N GLY A 273 9.40 18.52 12.59
CA GLY A 273 9.45 18.11 13.99
C GLY A 273 9.67 19.32 14.89
N LEU A 274 8.83 19.50 15.91
CA LEU A 274 9.04 20.46 16.99
C LEU A 274 9.45 19.68 18.24
N GLU A 275 10.53 20.06 18.89
CA GLU A 275 10.99 19.50 20.16
C GLU A 275 11.22 20.62 21.16
N GLY A 276 10.52 20.60 22.29
CA GLY A 276 10.60 21.67 23.28
C GLY A 276 9.82 21.34 24.54
N ARG A 277 9.79 22.27 25.50
CA ARG A 277 8.84 22.19 26.61
C ARG A 277 7.44 22.45 26.08
N GLU A 278 6.42 21.90 26.75
CA GLU A 278 5.02 22.06 26.33
C GLU A 278 4.64 23.53 26.20
N GLU A 279 4.85 24.34 27.25
CA GLU A 279 4.63 25.80 27.24
C GLU A 279 5.31 26.53 26.07
N GLY A 280 6.52 26.11 25.70
CA GLY A 280 7.25 26.65 24.55
C GLY A 280 6.56 26.29 23.24
N ILE A 281 6.12 25.05 23.06
CA ILE A 281 5.40 24.67 21.83
C ILE A 281 4.02 25.33 21.78
N GLU A 282 3.33 25.47 22.92
CA GLU A 282 2.02 26.15 22.98
C GLU A 282 2.11 27.61 22.57
N GLY A 283 3.07 28.37 23.13
CA GLY A 283 3.25 29.77 22.75
C GLY A 283 3.71 29.94 21.29
N LEU A 284 4.45 28.98 20.73
CA LEU A 284 4.87 28.98 19.31
C LEU A 284 3.64 28.89 18.41
N LEU A 285 2.72 27.98 18.75
CA LEU A 285 1.50 27.75 17.99
C LEU A 285 0.52 28.92 18.09
N LYS A 286 0.35 29.51 19.28
CA LYS A 286 -0.46 30.71 19.47
C LYS A 286 0.08 31.89 18.66
N ALA A 287 1.40 32.10 18.68
CA ALA A 287 2.06 33.15 17.90
C ALA A 287 1.87 33.00 16.38
N ILE A 288 1.58 31.79 15.89
CA ILE A 288 1.36 31.45 14.48
C ILE A 288 -0.16 31.41 14.16
N GLY A 289 -1.00 31.84 15.09
CA GLY A 289 -2.45 31.96 14.90
C GLY A 289 -3.23 30.66 15.09
N VAL A 290 -2.64 29.64 15.72
CA VAL A 290 -3.37 28.46 16.18
C VAL A 290 -4.04 28.80 17.51
N GLU A 291 -5.17 29.50 17.42
CA GLU A 291 -5.98 29.93 18.56
C GLU A 291 -7.42 29.41 18.42
N GLY A 292 -8.11 29.22 19.55
CA GLY A 292 -9.52 28.79 19.59
C GLY A 292 -9.82 27.62 20.53
N ASP A 293 -11.10 27.44 20.84
CA ASP A 293 -11.62 26.40 21.75
C ASP A 293 -11.32 24.96 21.27
N ALA A 294 -11.26 24.77 19.94
CA ALA A 294 -10.88 23.50 19.33
C ALA A 294 -9.44 23.08 19.66
N ALA A 295 -8.52 24.05 19.74
CA ALA A 295 -7.12 23.82 20.10
C ALA A 295 -6.93 23.87 21.63
N TRP A 296 -7.21 24.99 22.28
CA TRP A 296 -6.79 25.20 23.66
C TRP A 296 -7.86 24.96 24.73
N GLY A 297 -9.12 24.82 24.32
CA GLY A 297 -10.24 24.60 25.22
C GLY A 297 -10.44 23.14 25.65
N ASN A 298 -11.67 22.83 26.08
CA ASN A 298 -12.04 21.51 26.59
C ASN A 298 -12.07 20.45 25.48
N LYS A 299 -12.53 20.83 24.28
CA LYS A 299 -12.45 20.00 23.07
C LYS A 299 -10.99 19.67 22.73
N GLY A 300 -10.10 20.58 23.08
CA GLY A 300 -8.67 20.49 22.91
C GLY A 300 -7.94 19.42 23.73
N LYS A 301 -8.57 18.89 24.79
CA LYS A 301 -7.88 18.00 25.75
C LYS A 301 -7.39 16.69 25.10
N LYS A 302 -8.12 16.16 24.11
CA LYS A 302 -7.80 14.90 23.44
C LYS A 302 -6.62 15.02 22.45
N TRP A 303 -6.56 16.07 21.63
CA TRP A 303 -5.40 16.28 20.74
C TRP A 303 -4.17 16.68 21.56
N ARG A 304 -4.31 17.51 22.61
CA ARG A 304 -3.23 17.78 23.57
C ARG A 304 -2.73 16.51 24.27
N ALA A 305 -3.55 15.48 24.45
CA ALA A 305 -3.06 14.19 24.96
C ALA A 305 -2.28 13.35 23.91
N GLY A 306 -2.29 13.74 22.63
CA GLY A 306 -1.70 12.97 21.52
C GLY A 306 -2.58 11.86 20.96
N THR A 307 -3.88 11.87 21.28
CA THR A 307 -4.83 10.84 20.82
C THR A 307 -5.56 11.18 19.53
N ARG A 308 -5.53 12.46 19.15
CA ARG A 308 -6.16 12.98 17.94
C ARG A 308 -5.22 13.94 17.23
N SER A 309 -5.32 14.01 15.90
CA SER A 309 -4.72 15.09 15.13
C SER A 309 -5.61 16.33 15.12
N LEU A 310 -5.00 17.49 14.91
CA LEU A 310 -5.70 18.76 14.77
C LEU A 310 -5.38 19.34 13.39
N GLU A 311 -6.41 19.73 12.65
CA GLU A 311 -6.26 20.42 11.36
C GLU A 311 -6.66 21.88 11.56
N THR A 312 -5.71 22.79 11.32
CA THR A 312 -5.91 24.23 11.52
C THR A 312 -5.18 25.03 10.46
N TRP A 313 -5.63 26.27 10.26
CA TRP A 313 -4.88 27.25 9.48
C TRP A 313 -3.75 27.85 10.30
N VAL A 314 -2.68 28.19 9.60
CA VAL A 314 -1.50 28.85 10.14
C VAL A 314 -1.35 30.20 9.46
N PHE A 315 -1.00 31.21 10.24
CA PHE A 315 -0.88 32.60 9.82
C PHE A 315 0.54 33.13 10.06
N GLU A 316 0.89 34.19 9.33
CA GLU A 316 2.10 34.95 9.61
C GLU A 316 1.97 35.66 10.97
N ARG A 317 3.08 35.74 11.70
CA ARG A 317 3.09 36.43 12.99
C ARG A 317 3.12 37.95 12.82
N ASP A 318 4.01 38.40 11.94
CA ASP A 318 4.31 39.82 11.72
C ASP A 318 3.38 40.40 10.64
N GLY A 319 2.97 41.67 10.76
CA GLY A 319 2.13 42.36 9.78
C GLY A 319 0.63 42.05 9.90
N GLU A 320 -0.06 41.90 8.76
CA GLU A 320 -1.51 41.73 8.66
C GLU A 320 -2.01 40.31 9.03
N LYS A 321 -1.13 39.42 9.50
CA LYS A 321 -1.41 38.01 9.82
C LYS A 321 -2.07 37.27 8.65
N LEU A 322 -1.44 37.33 7.47
CA LEU A 322 -1.94 36.64 6.28
C LEU A 322 -1.95 35.11 6.48
N PRO A 323 -2.96 34.39 5.94
CA PRO A 323 -3.01 32.93 6.02
C PRO A 323 -1.93 32.30 5.12
N ILE A 324 -1.10 31.42 5.71
CA ILE A 324 -0.03 30.72 4.99
C ILE A 324 -0.58 29.43 4.35
N ALA A 325 -1.08 28.51 5.17
CA ALA A 325 -1.56 27.21 4.73
C ALA A 325 -2.37 26.47 5.81
N PRO A 326 -3.22 25.50 5.42
CA PRO A 326 -3.74 24.51 6.35
C PRO A 326 -2.63 23.54 6.76
N VAL A 327 -2.64 23.16 8.03
CA VAL A 327 -1.62 22.35 8.67
C VAL A 327 -2.27 21.27 9.51
N THR A 328 -1.70 20.07 9.49
CA THR A 328 -2.07 18.98 10.39
C THR A 328 -1.04 18.87 11.52
N LEU A 329 -1.49 19.09 12.76
CA LEU A 329 -0.70 19.01 13.98
C LEU A 329 -0.93 17.65 14.65
N ILE A 330 0.16 16.99 15.02
CA ILE A 330 0.16 15.68 15.64
C ILE A 330 1.12 15.69 16.83
N TRP A 331 0.57 15.59 18.04
CA TRP A 331 1.39 15.42 19.24
C TRP A 331 1.89 13.99 19.36
N CYS A 332 3.15 13.82 19.77
CA CYS A 332 3.59 12.55 20.32
C CYS A 332 2.89 12.34 21.67
N ALA A 333 2.37 11.13 21.87
CA ALA A 333 1.72 10.72 23.12
C ALA A 333 2.70 10.88 24.28
N HIS A 334 2.15 11.26 25.43
CA HIS A 334 2.92 11.50 26.64
C HIS A 334 3.28 10.17 27.31
N ASP A 335 4.58 9.94 27.54
CA ASP A 335 5.01 8.94 28.52
C ASP A 335 4.73 9.54 29.90
N LYS A 336 3.62 9.14 30.53
CA LYS A 336 3.54 9.36 31.99
C LYS A 336 4.64 8.48 32.58
N LEU A 337 5.77 9.08 32.93
CA LEU A 337 6.72 8.48 33.85
C LEU A 337 5.98 8.33 35.18
N GLU A 338 5.41 7.15 35.43
CA GLU A 338 4.80 6.80 36.71
C GLU A 338 5.86 6.67 37.84
N ASP A 339 7.15 6.84 37.54
CA ASP A 339 8.25 6.80 38.50
C ASP A 339 8.92 8.19 38.68
N VAL A 340 8.14 9.24 38.96
CA VAL A 340 8.66 10.31 39.82
C VAL A 340 8.18 9.96 41.21
N GLU A 341 8.92 9.08 41.87
CA GLU A 341 8.86 8.90 43.32
C GLU A 341 8.71 10.27 43.98
N LEU A 342 7.84 10.35 44.97
CA LEU A 342 7.56 11.53 45.78
C LEU A 342 8.87 12.07 46.38
N VAL A 343 9.61 12.88 45.61
CA VAL A 343 10.72 13.67 46.14
C VAL A 343 10.09 14.90 46.76
N ASP A 344 9.97 14.86 48.08
CA ASP A 344 9.73 15.94 49.05
C ASP A 344 9.29 17.30 48.48
N ALA A 345 8.11 17.73 48.93
CA ALA A 345 7.40 18.96 48.57
C ALA A 345 8.10 20.29 48.97
N GLY A 346 9.43 20.37 48.96
CA GLY A 346 10.19 21.53 49.42
C GLY A 346 11.46 21.89 48.63
N LYS A 347 11.84 21.17 47.58
CA LYS A 347 13.01 21.53 46.74
C LYS A 347 12.59 21.85 45.31
N PRO A 348 12.98 23.02 44.73
CA PRO A 348 12.67 23.33 43.35
C PRO A 348 13.35 22.30 42.43
N VAL A 349 12.54 21.55 41.68
CA VAL A 349 13.05 20.64 40.64
C VAL A 349 13.87 21.48 39.66
N PRO A 350 15.14 21.14 39.38
CA PRO A 350 15.95 21.93 38.45
C PRO A 350 15.26 21.94 37.10
N ALA A 351 15.06 23.13 36.52
CA ALA A 351 14.29 23.35 35.28
C ALA A 351 14.77 22.47 34.09
N ASN A 352 16.01 21.94 34.15
CA ASN A 352 16.55 21.01 33.16
C ASN A 352 15.96 19.58 33.21
N LYS A 353 15.12 19.24 34.19
CA LYS A 353 14.51 17.90 34.32
C LYS A 353 13.05 17.81 33.85
N LEU A 354 12.41 18.92 33.45
CA LEU A 354 11.05 18.88 32.89
C LEU A 354 11.03 18.15 31.53
N PRO A 355 10.06 17.24 31.29
CA PRO A 355 10.04 16.41 30.10
C PRO A 355 9.86 17.27 28.83
N LYS A 356 10.75 17.09 27.85
CA LYS A 356 10.59 17.68 26.52
C LYS A 356 9.56 16.89 25.74
N ARG A 357 8.65 17.59 25.12
CA ARG A 357 7.63 17.03 24.26
C ARG A 357 7.99 17.22 22.79
N LYS A 358 7.51 16.30 21.95
CA LYS A 358 7.67 16.37 20.51
C LYS A 358 6.33 16.44 19.80
N MET A 359 6.29 17.18 18.72
CA MET A 359 5.12 17.33 17.86
C MET A 359 5.53 17.30 16.40
N PHE A 360 4.69 16.71 15.55
CA PHE A 360 4.80 16.82 14.11
C PHE A 360 3.84 17.86 13.57
N LEU A 361 4.34 18.68 12.68
CA LEU A 361 3.60 19.65 11.91
C LEU A 361 3.69 19.23 10.44
N ARG A 362 2.55 18.94 9.81
CA ARG A 362 2.48 18.54 8.41
C ARG A 362 1.86 19.64 7.57
N VAL A 363 2.54 20.01 6.48
CA VAL A 363 2.15 21.09 5.59
C VAL A 363 2.38 20.69 4.13
N HIS A 364 1.59 21.26 3.24
CA HIS A 364 1.81 21.13 1.81
C HIS A 364 3.18 21.74 1.39
N PRO A 365 3.96 21.11 0.49
CA PRO A 365 5.33 21.54 0.19
C PRO A 365 5.44 22.93 -0.46
N SER A 366 4.37 23.48 -1.05
CA SER A 366 4.39 24.85 -1.58
C SER A 366 4.61 25.90 -0.50
N ALA A 367 3.95 25.74 0.65
CA ALA A 367 3.98 26.68 1.77
C ALA A 367 5.10 26.36 2.79
N PHE A 368 5.78 25.23 2.62
CA PHE A 368 6.78 24.76 3.58
C PHE A 368 7.91 25.76 3.84
N LEU A 369 8.46 26.42 2.81
CA LEU A 369 9.58 27.34 2.98
C LEU A 369 9.19 28.60 3.76
N GLN A 370 8.03 29.16 3.44
CA GLN A 370 7.46 30.31 4.15
C GLN A 370 7.20 29.96 5.61
N LEU A 371 6.51 28.84 5.87
CA LEU A 371 6.23 28.37 7.22
C LEU A 371 7.51 28.06 8.02
N TRP A 372 8.52 27.46 7.39
CA TRP A 372 9.79 27.15 8.04
C TRP A 372 10.54 28.41 8.48
N GLN A 373 10.51 29.47 7.67
CA GLN A 373 11.13 30.75 8.01
C GLN A 373 10.40 31.41 9.19
N GLU A 374 9.07 31.44 9.17
CA GLU A 374 8.25 31.97 10.27
C GLU A 374 8.48 31.19 11.56
N LEU A 375 8.42 29.85 11.52
CA LEU A 375 8.72 29.01 12.67
C LEU A 375 10.13 29.28 13.23
N LEU A 376 11.15 29.43 12.38
CA LEU A 376 12.51 29.74 12.82
C LEU A 376 12.64 31.12 13.46
N LYS A 377 11.88 32.12 13.00
CA LYS A 377 11.85 33.44 13.63
C LYS A 377 11.22 33.35 15.02
N VAL A 378 10.04 32.74 15.12
CA VAL A 378 9.31 32.63 16.38
C VAL A 378 10.05 31.76 17.40
N SER A 379 10.67 30.65 16.96
CA SER A 379 11.40 29.75 17.85
C SER A 379 12.63 30.38 18.51
N LYS A 380 13.23 31.40 17.87
CA LYS A 380 14.35 32.18 18.43
C LYS A 380 13.88 33.22 19.46
N ILE A 381 12.71 33.80 19.24
CA ILE A 381 12.14 34.84 20.11
C ILE A 381 11.57 34.21 21.39
N GLN A 382 11.01 33.01 21.27
CA GLN A 382 10.31 32.38 22.37
C GLN A 382 11.24 31.80 23.44
N ARG A 383 10.84 31.99 24.70
CA ARG A 383 11.44 31.34 25.88
C ARG A 383 10.35 30.52 26.58
N PRO A 384 10.53 29.21 26.82
CA PRO A 384 11.69 28.36 26.51
C PRO A 384 11.86 28.06 25.01
N PRO A 385 13.11 27.83 24.54
CA PRO A 385 13.39 27.65 23.12
C PRO A 385 12.82 26.33 22.58
N VAL A 386 12.24 26.39 21.38
CA VAL A 386 11.75 25.22 20.63
C VAL A 386 12.73 24.88 19.52
N LEU A 387 13.08 23.60 19.41
CA LEU A 387 13.98 23.07 18.39
C LEU A 387 13.18 22.57 17.19
N LEU A 388 13.56 22.98 15.98
CA LEU A 388 12.94 22.59 14.73
C LEU A 388 13.76 21.53 14.01
N GLU A 389 13.11 20.51 13.46
CA GLU A 389 13.72 19.47 12.64
C GLU A 389 12.99 19.38 11.29
N ASP A 390 13.74 19.43 10.17
CA ASP A 390 13.18 19.25 8.84
C ASP A 390 13.16 17.75 8.47
N LEU A 391 11.97 17.13 8.51
CA LEU A 391 11.76 15.69 8.35
C LEU A 391 11.20 15.31 6.98
N ARG A 392 11.25 16.21 5.98
CA ARG A 392 10.70 15.99 4.63
C ARG A 392 11.16 14.73 3.92
N PHE A 393 12.41 14.33 4.12
CA PHE A 393 13.01 13.19 3.44
C PHE A 393 13.07 11.92 4.30
N GLU A 394 12.73 12.03 5.58
CA GLU A 394 12.84 10.96 6.56
C GLU A 394 11.48 10.28 6.81
N ILE A 395 10.40 11.08 6.82
CA ILE A 395 9.04 10.60 7.05
C ILE A 395 8.24 10.69 5.74
N GLY A 396 7.89 9.52 5.20
CA GLY A 396 6.91 9.38 4.13
C GLY A 396 5.51 9.14 4.67
N SER A 397 4.50 9.32 3.83
CA SER A 397 3.11 9.03 4.20
C SER A 397 2.33 8.48 3.02
N ILE A 398 1.40 7.57 3.32
CA ILE A 398 0.48 7.00 2.34
C ILE A 398 -0.92 7.20 2.90
N GLU A 399 -1.78 7.87 2.14
CA GLU A 399 -3.19 8.04 2.48
C GLU A 399 -3.98 6.90 1.84
N LEU A 400 -4.95 6.36 2.59
CA LEU A 400 -5.85 5.32 2.10
C LEU A 400 -7.28 5.84 2.18
N SER A 401 -7.99 5.80 1.04
CA SER A 401 -9.37 6.26 0.93
C SER A 401 -10.29 5.10 0.53
N GLY A 402 -11.52 5.13 1.02
CA GLY A 402 -12.58 4.15 0.73
C GLY A 402 -12.87 3.16 1.87
N PRO A 403 -14.03 2.47 1.81
CA PRO A 403 -14.50 1.60 2.89
C PRO A 403 -13.59 0.37 3.14
N GLY A 404 -12.98 -0.19 2.08
CA GLY A 404 -12.08 -1.35 2.22
C GLY A 404 -10.67 -1.00 2.72
N SER A 405 -10.42 0.24 3.15
CA SER A 405 -9.09 0.70 3.58
C SER A 405 -8.65 0.06 4.90
N THR A 406 -9.58 -0.05 5.85
CA THR A 406 -9.38 -0.68 7.16
C THR A 406 -9.04 -2.16 7.00
N GLU A 407 -9.82 -2.91 6.21
CA GLU A 407 -9.56 -4.32 5.89
C GLU A 407 -8.16 -4.50 5.25
N ALA A 408 -7.82 -3.66 4.27
CA ALA A 408 -6.53 -3.72 3.59
C ALA A 408 -5.36 -3.45 4.54
N LEU A 409 -5.51 -2.50 5.47
CA LEU A 409 -4.51 -2.21 6.48
C LEU A 409 -4.38 -3.32 7.51
N LEU A 410 -5.49 -3.87 8.01
CA LEU A 410 -5.49 -4.99 8.95
C LEU A 410 -4.83 -6.25 8.35
N ALA A 411 -5.03 -6.48 7.05
CA ALA A 411 -4.40 -7.58 6.33
C ALA A 411 -2.89 -7.38 6.12
N ALA A 412 -2.43 -6.12 5.99
CA ALA A 412 -1.05 -5.78 5.67
C ALA A 412 -0.18 -5.52 6.91
N LEU A 413 -0.72 -4.87 7.94
CA LEU A 413 -0.01 -4.45 9.15
C LEU A 413 -0.34 -5.39 10.30
N THR A 414 0.70 -6.05 10.83
CA THR A 414 0.58 -6.81 12.07
C THR A 414 1.32 -6.08 13.20
N PRO A 415 0.65 -5.79 14.33
CA PRO A 415 1.34 -5.28 15.51
C PRO A 415 2.34 -6.31 16.06
N VAL A 416 3.47 -5.83 16.56
CA VAL A 416 4.44 -6.67 17.28
C VAL A 416 3.85 -6.99 18.65
N SER A 417 3.65 -8.28 18.95
CA SER A 417 3.25 -8.68 20.30
C SER A 417 4.40 -8.41 21.28
N PRO A 418 4.16 -7.76 22.42
CA PRO A 418 5.17 -7.70 23.49
C PRO A 418 5.45 -9.11 24.04
N PRO A 419 6.66 -9.34 24.60
CA PRO A 419 7.00 -10.62 25.20
C PRO A 419 6.04 -10.98 26.34
N GLU A 420 5.71 -12.27 26.44
CA GLU A 420 4.63 -12.86 27.25
C GLU A 420 4.72 -12.60 28.76
N SER A 421 5.82 -12.01 29.25
CA SER A 421 6.08 -11.75 30.68
C SER A 421 5.53 -10.43 31.23
N SER A 422 4.94 -9.56 30.40
CA SER A 422 4.33 -8.30 30.86
C SER A 422 2.81 -8.38 30.77
N SER A 423 2.12 -8.20 31.89
CA SER A 423 0.66 -8.08 31.94
C SER A 423 0.22 -6.99 30.96
N ARG A 424 -0.65 -7.34 30.00
CA ARG A 424 -1.13 -6.39 28.99
C ARG A 424 -2.05 -5.38 29.68
N PRO A 425 -1.75 -4.08 29.66
CA PRO A 425 -2.67 -3.10 30.22
C PRO A 425 -3.87 -2.97 29.29
N LEU A 426 -5.08 -2.99 29.86
CA LEU A 426 -6.32 -2.82 29.08
C LEU A 426 -6.26 -1.51 28.27
N GLY A 427 -6.45 -1.62 26.95
CA GLY A 427 -6.52 -0.48 26.03
C GLY A 427 -5.24 -0.19 25.23
N CYS A 428 -4.31 -1.15 25.13
CA CYS A 428 -3.14 -1.00 24.26
C CYS A 428 -3.53 -0.73 22.79
N PRO A 429 -2.82 0.16 22.08
CA PRO A 429 -3.08 0.42 20.66
C PRO A 429 -3.04 -0.82 19.77
N GLU A 430 -2.17 -1.79 20.09
CA GLU A 430 -2.06 -3.05 19.35
C GLU A 430 -3.32 -3.91 19.46
N GLU A 431 -4.00 -3.87 20.60
CA GLU A 431 -5.24 -4.60 20.85
C GLU A 431 -6.42 -3.88 20.20
N VAL A 432 -6.49 -2.56 20.35
CA VAL A 432 -7.44 -1.71 19.64
C VAL A 432 -7.34 -1.94 18.14
N TRP A 433 -6.14 -2.03 17.57
CA TRP A 433 -5.95 -2.34 16.15
C TRP A 433 -6.57 -3.69 15.76
N LYS A 434 -6.38 -4.74 16.57
CA LYS A 434 -6.92 -6.07 16.29
C LYS A 434 -8.44 -6.15 16.43
N SER A 435 -9.04 -5.33 17.28
CA SER A 435 -10.49 -5.29 17.47
C SER A 435 -11.23 -4.45 16.42
N LEU A 436 -10.52 -3.70 15.56
CA LEU A 436 -11.12 -3.01 14.41
C LEU A 436 -11.53 -3.95 13.27
N VAL A 437 -11.34 -5.26 13.42
CA VAL A 437 -11.81 -6.26 12.46
C VAL A 437 -13.33 -6.20 12.36
N GLY A 438 -13.85 -5.98 11.15
CA GLY A 438 -15.28 -5.78 10.90
C GLY A 438 -15.68 -4.32 10.66
N LEU A 439 -14.79 -3.35 10.92
CA LEU A 439 -15.04 -1.95 10.58
C LEU A 439 -15.02 -1.76 9.06
N THR A 440 -16.18 -1.54 8.46
CA THR A 440 -16.34 -1.36 7.00
C THR A 440 -16.24 0.09 6.55
N ASN A 441 -16.54 1.06 7.43
CA ASN A 441 -16.48 2.48 7.09
C ASN A 441 -15.49 3.21 8.01
N PRO A 442 -14.37 3.75 7.48
CA PRO A 442 -13.44 4.54 8.30
C PRO A 442 -14.07 5.83 8.84
N ALA A 443 -15.15 6.35 8.23
CA ALA A 443 -15.84 7.54 8.73
C ALA A 443 -16.61 7.29 10.04
N SER A 444 -16.83 6.03 10.44
CA SER A 444 -17.41 5.69 11.75
C SER A 444 -16.42 5.86 12.90
N LEU A 445 -15.13 6.04 12.60
CA LEU A 445 -14.12 6.35 13.61
C LEU A 445 -14.33 7.78 14.15
N PRO A 446 -13.95 8.05 15.41
CA PRO A 446 -13.98 9.40 15.91
C PRO A 446 -13.10 10.32 15.06
N GLN A 447 -13.57 11.56 14.85
CA GLN A 447 -12.87 12.53 14.01
C GLN A 447 -11.41 12.68 14.45
N ASN A 448 -10.50 12.59 13.47
CA ASN A 448 -9.06 12.73 13.63
C ASN A 448 -8.43 11.74 14.62
N ALA A 449 -9.01 10.55 14.78
CA ALA A 449 -8.46 9.49 15.62
C ALA A 449 -7.02 9.13 15.22
N LEU A 450 -6.12 9.08 16.21
CA LEU A 450 -4.74 8.65 16.02
C LEU A 450 -4.48 7.36 16.77
N LEU A 451 -3.89 6.39 16.07
CA LEU A 451 -3.42 5.13 16.65
C LEU A 451 -1.97 4.91 16.22
N ALA A 452 -1.06 4.79 17.18
CA ALA A 452 0.35 4.55 16.93
C ALA A 452 0.80 3.30 17.68
N PHE A 453 1.44 2.37 16.97
CA PHE A 453 1.94 1.10 17.52
C PHE A 453 3.09 0.58 16.68
N ASN A 454 3.86 -0.35 17.26
CA ASN A 454 4.97 -0.99 16.56
C ASN A 454 4.45 -2.12 15.66
N THR A 455 4.85 -2.10 14.38
CA THR A 455 4.44 -3.12 13.40
C THR A 455 5.61 -3.98 12.95
N SER A 456 5.36 -5.27 12.72
CA SER A 456 6.33 -6.16 12.05
C SER A 456 6.45 -5.78 10.55
N ASP A 457 7.61 -6.01 9.94
CA ASP A 457 7.81 -5.78 8.50
C ASP A 457 6.74 -6.54 7.67
N PRO A 458 5.89 -5.85 6.89
CA PRO A 458 4.84 -6.46 6.07
C PRO A 458 5.36 -7.51 5.07
N ARG A 459 6.64 -7.43 4.68
CA ARG A 459 7.26 -8.39 3.75
C ARG A 459 7.38 -9.80 4.32
N LEU A 460 7.48 -9.94 5.64
CA LEU A 460 7.57 -11.24 6.30
C LEU A 460 6.29 -12.07 6.17
N ARG A 461 5.15 -11.41 5.94
CA ARG A 461 3.83 -12.06 5.83
C ARG A 461 3.24 -11.99 4.43
N TYR A 462 4.09 -11.77 3.41
CA TYR A 462 3.63 -11.72 2.03
C TYR A 462 3.33 -13.12 1.47
N PRO A 463 2.20 -13.34 0.76
CA PRO A 463 1.13 -12.38 0.44
C PRO A 463 0.14 -12.17 1.60
N PRO A 464 -0.45 -10.95 1.73
CA PRO A 464 -1.43 -10.68 2.77
C PRO A 464 -2.65 -11.59 2.60
N ARG A 465 -3.20 -12.06 3.71
CA ARG A 465 -4.41 -12.89 3.75
C ARG A 465 -5.63 -12.01 3.99
N THR A 466 -6.75 -12.35 3.37
CA THR A 466 -8.02 -11.66 3.60
C THR A 466 -8.45 -11.86 5.05
N VAL A 467 -8.74 -10.77 5.74
CA VAL A 467 -9.27 -10.80 7.11
C VAL A 467 -10.76 -11.15 7.01
N LYS A 468 -11.18 -12.19 7.73
CA LYS A 468 -12.60 -12.55 7.81
C LYS A 468 -13.18 -11.91 9.07
N PRO A 469 -14.15 -11.00 8.96
CA PRO A 469 -14.87 -10.53 10.13
C PRO A 469 -15.68 -11.67 10.74
N SER A 470 -15.92 -11.60 12.05
CA SER A 470 -16.94 -12.41 12.72
C SER A 470 -18.30 -11.75 12.55
N ASP A 471 -19.31 -12.51 12.14
CA ASP A 471 -20.69 -12.00 12.01
C ASP A 471 -21.48 -12.14 13.33
N SER A 472 -20.79 -12.31 14.47
CA SER A 472 -21.43 -12.45 15.78
C SER A 472 -21.93 -11.09 16.29
N GLU A 473 -23.15 -11.05 16.82
CA GLU A 473 -23.76 -9.86 17.42
C GLU A 473 -22.89 -9.28 18.54
N GLU A 474 -22.33 -10.14 19.41
CA GLU A 474 -21.39 -9.72 20.45
C GLU A 474 -20.16 -8.99 19.90
N SER A 475 -19.69 -9.38 18.71
CA SER A 475 -18.51 -8.75 18.11
C SER A 475 -18.84 -7.36 17.56
N LEU A 476 -20.07 -7.15 17.09
CA LEU A 476 -20.57 -5.85 16.66
C LEU A 476 -20.78 -4.92 17.87
N ASP A 477 -21.31 -5.45 18.97
CA ASP A 477 -21.49 -4.69 20.21
C ASP A 477 -20.16 -4.28 20.82
N ARG A 478 -19.16 -5.17 20.83
CA ARG A 478 -17.80 -4.81 21.27
C ARG A 478 -17.19 -3.72 20.39
N LEU A 479 -17.41 -3.79 19.07
CA LEU A 479 -16.94 -2.78 18.15
C LEU A 479 -17.64 -1.42 18.38
N SER A 480 -18.95 -1.40 18.62
CA SER A 480 -19.70 -0.17 18.89
C SER A 480 -19.25 0.50 20.20
N VAL A 481 -19.03 -0.29 21.26
CA VAL A 481 -18.45 0.18 22.53
C VAL A 481 -17.03 0.70 22.34
N LEU A 482 -16.23 0.08 21.48
CA LEU A 482 -14.89 0.56 21.16
C LEU A 482 -14.90 1.89 20.43
N LEU A 483 -15.78 2.06 19.43
CA LEU A 483 -15.88 3.31 18.67
C LEU A 483 -16.31 4.48 19.55
N SER A 484 -17.20 4.25 20.52
CA SER A 484 -17.67 5.28 21.45
C SER A 484 -16.62 5.63 22.51
N SER A 485 -16.00 4.62 23.14
CA SER A 485 -15.01 4.81 24.20
C SER A 485 -13.66 5.29 23.69
N TRP A 486 -13.28 4.88 22.47
CA TRP A 486 -11.97 5.07 21.81
C TRP A 486 -10.82 5.11 22.81
N PRO A 487 -10.40 3.95 23.34
CA PRO A 487 -9.48 3.85 24.47
C PRO A 487 -8.03 4.07 24.00
N SER A 488 -7.72 5.23 23.44
CA SER A 488 -6.35 5.64 23.13
C SER A 488 -5.64 6.28 24.34
N ARG A 489 -6.26 6.21 25.53
CA ARG A 489 -5.76 6.88 26.75
C ARG A 489 -4.55 6.20 27.39
N ARG A 490 -4.29 4.94 27.04
CA ARG A 490 -3.22 4.14 27.63
C ARG A 490 -2.32 3.65 26.51
N ASN A 491 -1.27 4.42 26.23
CA ASN A 491 -0.08 3.87 25.59
C ASN A 491 0.87 3.45 26.72
N PRO A 492 0.76 2.23 27.26
CA PRO A 492 1.70 1.75 28.28
C PRO A 492 3.02 1.28 27.68
N VAL A 493 3.01 1.00 26.38
CA VAL A 493 4.22 0.62 25.69
C VAL A 493 5.04 1.89 25.58
N LYS A 494 6.31 1.81 26.03
CA LYS A 494 7.45 2.56 25.50
C LYS A 494 7.45 2.41 23.98
N THR A 495 6.45 2.98 23.30
CA THR A 495 6.51 3.24 21.89
C THR A 495 7.65 4.21 21.87
N ARG A 496 8.86 3.73 21.60
CA ARG A 496 9.92 4.60 21.10
C ARG A 496 9.20 5.28 19.95
N PRO A 497 8.80 6.56 20.10
CA PRO A 497 7.96 7.18 19.11
C PRO A 497 8.69 7.03 17.78
N ILE A 498 7.95 7.02 16.67
CA ILE A 498 8.50 7.12 15.32
C ILE A 498 9.32 8.42 15.29
N LEU A 499 10.53 8.34 15.80
CA LEU A 499 11.45 9.41 16.00
C LEU A 499 12.71 8.98 15.30
N PRO A 500 13.24 9.84 14.44
CA PRO A 500 14.43 9.57 13.66
C PRO A 500 15.72 9.56 14.49
N VAL A 501 15.66 9.38 15.81
CA VAL A 501 16.89 9.42 16.60
C VAL A 501 17.65 8.10 16.53
N LEU A 502 17.02 6.94 16.29
CA LEU A 502 17.75 5.65 16.30
C LEU A 502 17.23 4.53 15.36
N PRO A 503 15.92 4.32 15.06
CA PRO A 503 15.48 3.11 14.35
C PRO A 503 15.25 3.24 12.84
N GLY A 504 15.02 4.44 12.28
CA GLY A 504 14.66 4.60 10.86
C GLY A 504 15.75 4.11 9.89
N LEU A 505 17.02 4.16 10.33
CA LEU A 505 18.19 3.74 9.55
C LEU A 505 18.69 2.33 9.89
N THR A 506 18.36 1.78 11.07
CA THR A 506 18.59 0.35 11.36
C THR A 506 17.50 -0.52 10.71
N ALA A 507 16.26 -0.02 10.60
CA ALA A 507 15.17 -0.71 9.91
C ALA A 507 15.33 -0.74 8.38
N SER A 508 16.01 0.24 7.78
CA SER A 508 16.14 0.36 6.31
C SER A 508 17.34 -0.40 5.71
N ARG A 509 18.24 -0.97 6.53
CA ARG A 509 19.51 -1.58 6.07
C ARG A 509 19.68 -3.09 6.31
N LEU A 510 18.60 -3.86 6.48
CA LEU A 510 18.65 -5.29 6.15
C LEU A 510 18.51 -5.47 4.62
N SER A 511 19.46 -4.93 3.85
CA SER A 511 19.57 -5.29 2.44
C SER A 511 20.24 -6.65 2.36
N SER A 512 19.55 -7.62 1.77
CA SER A 512 20.08 -8.93 1.40
C SER A 512 21.41 -8.79 0.66
N GLN A 513 22.53 -9.03 1.35
CA GLN A 513 23.74 -9.49 0.70
C GLN A 513 23.36 -10.78 -0.03
N PRO A 514 23.54 -10.89 -1.36
CA PRO A 514 23.47 -12.19 -1.99
C PRO A 514 24.65 -12.99 -1.44
N LYS A 515 24.40 -13.92 -0.52
CA LYS A 515 25.33 -15.01 -0.26
C LYS A 515 25.46 -15.75 -1.60
N SER A 516 26.58 -15.52 -2.27
CA SER A 516 27.02 -16.37 -3.37
C SER A 516 27.29 -17.75 -2.78
N HIS A 517 26.42 -18.70 -3.10
CA HIS A 517 26.79 -20.11 -3.17
C HIS A 517 26.97 -20.45 -4.66
#